data_AF-A0A6M0GCT8-F1
#
_entry.id   AF-A0A6M0GCT8-F1
#
_cell.length_a   1.000
_cell.length_b   1.000
_cell.length_c   1.000
_cell.angle_alpha   90.00
_cell.angle_beta   90.00
_cell.angle_gamma   90.00
#
_symmetry.space_group_name_H-M   'P 1'
#
loop_
_entity.id
_entity.type
_entity.pdbx_description
1 polymer ?
#
loop_
_entity_poly.entity_id
_entity_poly.type
_entity_poly.pdbx_seq_one_letter_code
_entity_poly.pdbx_strand_id
1 'polypeptide(L)'
;HDGMEAIVVTPICPLSISSRPIVLPSGSVVSIWPLVDHELNTKLWMDGVLGTSIWPGQRVDIRNANCQAKFIILREHYSYYQTLQEKLQWAGTRIRYTNKHRS
;
A
#
# COMPACT_ATOMS: atom_id res chain seq x y z
N HIS A 1 9.15 -5.09 -2.67
CA HIS A 1 9.76 -6.27 -2.02
C HIS A 1 9.46 -6.14 -0.54
N ASP A 2 9.11 -7.25 0.08
CA ASP A 2 8.74 -7.42 1.48
C ASP A 2 9.82 -7.03 2.50
N GLY A 3 11.10 -7.01 2.10
CA GLY A 3 12.20 -6.50 2.94
C GLY A 3 12.40 -4.97 2.91
N MET A 4 11.59 -4.21 2.15
CA MET A 4 11.76 -2.76 2.03
C MET A 4 10.98 -2.03 3.12
N GLU A 5 11.70 -1.39 4.05
CA GLU A 5 11.09 -0.50 5.04
C GLU A 5 10.99 0.93 4.52
N ALA A 6 9.81 1.34 4.08
CA ALA A 6 9.56 2.69 3.59
C ALA A 6 8.09 3.10 3.74
N ILE A 7 7.82 4.40 3.68
CA ILE A 7 6.48 4.96 3.51
C ILE A 7 6.39 5.48 2.09
N VAL A 8 5.33 5.11 1.35
CA VAL A 8 5.06 5.64 0.02
C VAL A 8 3.84 6.54 0.07
N VAL A 9 4.00 7.78 -0.39
CA VAL A 9 2.90 8.74 -0.52
C VAL A 9 2.57 8.88 -2.00
N THR A 10 1.38 8.42 -2.40
CA THR A 10 0.91 8.49 -3.78
C THR A 10 -0.37 9.32 -3.84
N PRO A 11 -0.37 10.46 -4.55
CA PRO A 11 -1.59 11.23 -4.76
C PRO A 11 -2.57 10.45 -5.66
N ILE A 12 -3.86 10.51 -5.34
CA ILE A 12 -4.93 9.89 -6.13
C ILE A 12 -5.56 10.96 -7.02
N CYS A 13 -5.56 10.74 -8.34
CA CYS A 13 -6.10 11.65 -9.35
C CYS A 13 -5.72 13.14 -9.12
N PRO A 14 -4.43 13.46 -8.89
CA PRO A 14 -4.04 14.84 -8.62
C PRO A 14 -4.32 15.74 -9.82
N LEU A 15 -4.77 16.97 -9.55
CA LEU A 15 -4.99 17.98 -10.59
C LEU A 15 -3.68 18.43 -11.27
N SER A 16 -2.56 18.42 -10.54
CA SER A 16 -1.26 18.83 -11.06
C SER A 16 -0.53 17.68 -11.77
N ILE A 17 -0.06 17.96 -13.00
CA ILE A 17 0.75 17.06 -13.85
C ILE A 17 2.12 16.76 -13.23
N SER A 18 2.64 17.58 -12.31
CA SER A 18 3.93 17.34 -11.64
C SER A 18 3.82 16.44 -10.41
N SER A 19 2.61 16.09 -9.98
CA SER A 19 2.40 15.24 -8.81
C SER A 19 2.94 13.83 -9.07
N ARG A 20 3.86 13.36 -8.25
CA ARG A 20 4.49 12.03 -8.36
C ARG A 20 4.42 11.32 -7.01
N PRO A 21 4.41 9.97 -7.00
CA PRO A 21 4.67 9.21 -5.80
C PRO A 21 6.02 9.59 -5.18
N ILE A 22 6.08 9.67 -3.86
CA ILE A 22 7.31 9.93 -3.10
C ILE A 22 7.56 8.75 -2.17
N VAL A 23 8.81 8.28 -2.12
CA VAL A 23 9.28 7.23 -1.21
C VAL A 23 10.05 7.88 -0.08
N LEU A 24 9.63 7.63 1.16
CA LEU A 24 10.20 8.19 2.38
C LEU A 24 10.79 7.07 3.25
N PRO A 25 11.83 7.34 4.06
CA PRO A 25 12.32 6.40 5.07
C PRO A 25 11.22 5.98 6.05
N SER A 26 11.21 4.72 6.50
CA SER A 26 10.21 4.17 7.43
C SER A 26 10.09 4.92 8.77
N GLY A 27 11.17 5.56 9.23
CA GLY A 27 11.18 6.38 10.45
C GLY A 27 10.55 7.77 10.32
N SER A 28 10.06 8.14 9.12
CA SER A 28 9.43 9.44 8.88
C SER A 28 8.06 9.53 9.56
N VAL A 29 7.66 10.75 9.91
CA VAL A 29 6.27 11.09 10.24
C VAL A 29 5.68 11.87 9.09
N VAL A 30 4.61 11.36 8.49
CA VAL A 30 3.85 12.04 7.44
C VAL A 30 2.63 12.69 8.08
N SER A 31 2.60 14.01 8.09
CA SER A 31 1.49 14.79 8.63
C SER A 31 0.64 15.36 7.51
N ILE A 32 -0.68 15.11 7.55
CA ILE A 32 -1.64 15.56 6.54
C ILE A 32 -2.81 16.24 7.22
N TRP A 33 -3.24 17.38 6.69
CA TRP A 33 -4.41 18.10 7.15
C TRP A 33 -5.09 18.82 5.98
N PRO A 34 -6.43 18.87 5.94
CA PRO A 34 -7.13 19.68 4.96
C PRO A 34 -6.87 21.16 5.22
N LEU A 35 -6.55 21.93 4.18
CA LEU A 35 -6.36 23.39 4.29
C LEU A 35 -7.70 24.12 4.49
N VAL A 36 -8.74 23.66 3.78
CA VAL A 36 -10.11 24.15 3.88
C VAL A 36 -11.04 22.97 3.63
N ASP A 37 -11.88 22.64 4.62
CA ASP A 37 -12.93 21.63 4.47
C ASP A 37 -14.11 21.98 5.38
N HIS A 38 -14.95 22.91 4.93
CA HIS A 38 -16.11 23.37 5.70
C HIS A 38 -17.25 22.34 5.76
N GLU A 39 -17.23 21.35 4.88
CA GLU A 39 -18.32 20.39 4.69
C GLU A 39 -18.04 19.00 5.26
N LEU A 40 -16.92 18.81 5.99
CA LEU A 40 -16.53 17.54 6.63
C LEU A 40 -16.44 16.37 5.63
N ASN A 41 -15.97 16.65 4.43
CA ASN A 41 -15.90 15.65 3.37
C ASN A 41 -14.64 14.77 3.47
N THR A 42 -13.64 15.18 4.25
CA THR A 42 -12.39 14.44 4.38
C THR A 42 -12.54 13.26 5.37
N LYS A 43 -12.35 12.05 4.86
CA LYS A 43 -12.43 10.80 5.64
C LYS A 43 -11.12 10.04 5.58
N LEU A 44 -10.71 9.47 6.70
CA LEU A 44 -9.58 8.55 6.81
C LEU A 44 -10.07 7.11 6.62
N TRP A 45 -9.46 6.41 5.68
CA TRP A 45 -9.66 4.98 5.44
C TRP A 45 -8.38 4.22 5.76
N MET A 46 -8.50 3.09 6.44
CA MET A 46 -7.38 2.23 6.81
C MET A 46 -7.71 0.80 6.39
N ASP A 47 -6.83 0.18 5.60
CA ASP A 47 -7.00 -1.20 5.10
C ASP A 47 -8.38 -1.48 4.46
N GLY A 48 -8.96 -0.47 3.80
CA GLY A 48 -10.27 -0.57 3.13
C GLY A 48 -11.48 -0.38 4.05
N VAL A 49 -11.28 -0.12 5.34
CA VAL A 49 -12.36 0.15 6.31
C VAL A 49 -12.36 1.63 6.70
N LEU A 50 -13.56 2.20 6.88
CA LEU A 50 -13.69 3.58 7.35
C LEU A 50 -13.10 3.68 8.77
N GLY A 51 -12.06 4.50 8.91
CA GLY A 51 -11.44 4.78 10.20
C GLY A 51 -12.21 5.87 10.95
N THR A 52 -12.21 7.09 10.39
CA THR A 52 -12.90 8.25 11.00
C THR A 52 -13.03 9.40 10.01
N SER A 53 -13.90 10.38 10.31
CA SER A 53 -13.90 11.69 9.64
C SER A 53 -12.82 12.59 10.22
N ILE A 54 -12.18 13.41 9.37
CA ILE A 54 -11.17 14.39 9.79
C ILE A 54 -11.88 15.74 9.91
N TRP A 55 -11.90 16.30 11.12
CA TRP A 55 -12.60 17.55 11.40
C TRP A 55 -11.73 18.78 11.07
N PRO A 56 -12.32 19.95 10.80
CA PRO A 56 -11.58 21.19 10.61
C PRO A 56 -10.58 21.45 11.75
N GLY A 57 -9.35 21.79 11.40
CA GLY A 57 -8.26 22.03 12.35
C GLY A 57 -7.58 20.76 12.88
N GLN A 58 -8.06 19.56 12.53
CA GLN A 58 -7.37 18.32 12.87
C GLN A 58 -6.27 17.97 11.87
N ARG A 59 -5.30 17.22 12.36
CA ARG A 59 -4.17 16.70 11.60
C ARG A 59 -4.07 15.19 11.79
N VAL A 60 -3.74 14.49 10.72
CA VAL A 60 -3.44 13.06 10.74
C VAL A 60 -1.93 12.88 10.64
N ASP A 61 -1.35 12.24 11.66
CA ASP A 61 0.06 11.88 11.68
C ASP A 61 0.20 10.37 11.42
N ILE A 62 0.83 10.02 10.30
CA ILE A 62 1.14 8.64 9.91
C ILE A 62 2.61 8.37 10.22
N ARG A 63 2.89 7.28 10.93
CA ARG A 63 4.23 6.83 11.29
C ARG A 63 4.28 5.32 11.41
N ASN A 64 5.47 4.75 11.36
CA ASN A 64 5.65 3.33 11.67
C ASN A 64 5.16 3.02 13.10
N ALA A 65 4.48 1.89 13.26
CA ALA A 65 4.03 1.41 14.55
C ALA A 65 5.18 0.76 15.32
N ASN A 66 5.07 0.70 16.65
CA ASN A 66 6.06 0.00 17.49
C ASN A 66 5.91 -1.53 17.43
N CYS A 67 5.03 -2.04 16.57
CA CYS A 67 4.77 -3.45 16.37
C CYS A 67 4.59 -3.75 14.88
N GLN A 68 4.89 -4.98 14.48
CA GLN A 68 4.72 -5.47 13.13
C GLN A 68 3.70 -6.61 13.10
N ALA A 69 2.90 -6.64 12.03
CA ALA A 69 2.02 -7.78 11.76
C ALA A 69 2.88 -9.02 11.42
N LYS A 70 2.54 -10.16 12.02
CA LYS A 70 3.22 -11.44 11.76
C LYS A 70 2.43 -12.23 10.74
N PHE A 71 3.01 -12.47 9.57
CA PHE A 71 2.42 -13.28 8.52
C PHE A 71 2.96 -14.70 8.55
N ILE A 72 2.08 -15.69 8.35
CA ILE A 72 2.46 -17.10 8.18
C ILE A 72 2.46 -17.42 6.69
N ILE A 73 3.60 -17.87 6.17
CA ILE A 73 3.75 -18.27 4.78
C ILE A 73 3.61 -19.80 4.70
N LEU A 74 2.55 -20.27 4.03
CA LEU A 74 2.22 -21.69 3.93
C LEU A 74 2.91 -22.42 2.76
N ARG A 75 3.57 -21.70 1.84
CA ARG A 75 4.25 -22.28 0.69
C ARG A 75 5.71 -22.58 1.03
N GLU A 76 6.17 -23.80 0.76
CA GLU A 76 7.57 -24.23 0.99
C GLU A 76 8.60 -23.40 0.19
N HIS A 77 8.21 -22.92 -0.99
CA HIS A 77 9.06 -22.10 -1.87
C HIS A 77 8.38 -20.78 -2.23
N TYR A 78 8.19 -19.91 -1.24
CA TYR A 78 7.62 -18.58 -1.47
C TYR A 78 8.59 -17.67 -2.23
N SER A 79 8.08 -17.01 -3.27
CA SER A 79 8.79 -15.95 -4.01
C SER A 79 7.87 -14.75 -4.22
N TYR A 80 8.29 -13.60 -3.70
CA TYR A 80 7.60 -12.32 -3.85
C TYR A 80 7.40 -11.96 -5.34
N TYR A 81 8.48 -12.02 -6.13
CA TYR A 81 8.44 -11.62 -7.54
C TYR A 81 7.64 -12.59 -8.41
N GLN A 82 7.71 -13.90 -8.14
CA GLN A 82 6.88 -14.87 -8.86
C GLN A 82 5.40 -14.64 -8.57
N THR A 83 5.03 -14.44 -7.30
CA THR A 83 3.65 -14.12 -6.90
C THR A 83 3.16 -12.85 -7.61
N LEU A 84 4.02 -11.85 -7.72
CA LEU A 84 3.69 -10.57 -8.34
C LEU A 84 3.50 -10.71 -9.86
N GLN A 85 4.37 -11.47 -10.55
CA GLN A 85 4.22 -11.79 -11.97
C GLN A 85 2.90 -12.54 -12.25
N GLU A 86 2.59 -13.58 -11.47
CA GLU A 86 1.36 -14.36 -11.62
C GLU A 86 0.11 -13.51 -11.39
N LYS A 87 0.08 -12.66 -10.36
CA LYS A 87 -1.10 -11.83 -10.04
C LYS A 87 -1.33 -10.69 -11.02
N LEU A 88 -0.26 -10.05 -11.48
CA LEU A 88 -0.36 -8.91 -12.41
C LEU A 88 -0.32 -9.34 -13.88
N GLN A 89 -0.15 -10.64 -14.17
CA GLN A 89 0.06 -11.17 -15.52
C GLN A 89 1.23 -10.47 -16.25
N TRP A 90 2.24 -10.05 -15.49
CA TRP A 90 3.33 -9.24 -16.02
C TRP A 90 4.20 -10.07 -16.96
N ALA A 91 4.33 -9.62 -18.21
CA ALA A 91 5.01 -10.28 -19.33
C ALA A 91 4.25 -11.43 -20.04
N GLY A 92 2.91 -11.55 -19.89
CA GLY A 92 2.14 -12.58 -20.59
C GLY A 92 2.53 -14.01 -20.17
N THR A 93 2.87 -14.17 -18.88
CA THR A 93 3.47 -15.38 -18.32
C THR A 93 2.66 -16.61 -18.67
N ARG A 94 3.22 -17.41 -19.57
CA ARG A 94 2.70 -18.70 -20.02
C ARG A 94 2.52 -19.59 -18.79
N ILE A 95 1.28 -19.77 -18.34
CA ILE A 95 0.92 -20.61 -17.20
C ILE A 95 1.56 -21.98 -17.39
N ARG A 96 2.51 -22.35 -16.52
CA ARG A 96 3.06 -23.71 -16.49
C ARG A 96 1.97 -24.64 -15.95
N TYR A 97 1.17 -25.21 -16.86
CA TYR A 97 0.37 -26.38 -16.56
C TYR A 97 1.30 -27.55 -16.23
N THR A 98 1.45 -27.87 -14.95
CA THR A 98 2.04 -29.15 -14.53
C THR A 98 0.97 -30.22 -14.67
N ASN A 99 1.02 -30.99 -15.75
CA ASN A 99 0.16 -32.16 -15.94
C ASN A 99 0.67 -33.31 -15.07
N LYS A 100 -0.07 -33.68 -14.02
CA LYS A 100 0.27 -34.76 -13.06
C LYS A 100 -0.05 -36.18 -13.56
N HIS A 101 -0.42 -36.37 -14.83
CA HIS A 101 -0.91 -37.67 -15.34
C HIS A 101 0.08 -38.45 -16.23
N ARG A 102 1.39 -38.23 -16.12
CA ARG A 102 2.38 -39.13 -16.74
C ARG A 102 3.48 -39.50 -15.74
N SER A 103 3.27 -40.62 -15.06
CA SER A 103 4.30 -41.54 -14.56
C SER A 103 4.02 -42.90 -15.19
#